data_AF-A0A1I4H5S4-F1
#
_entry.id   AF-A0A1I4H5S4-F1
#
_cell.length_a   1.000
_cell.length_b   1.000
_cell.length_c   1.000
_cell.angle_alpha   90.00
_cell.angle_beta   90.00
_cell.angle_gamma   90.00
#
_symmetry.space_group_name_H-M   'P 1'
#
loop_
_entity.id
_entity.type
_entity.pdbx_description
1 polymer ?
#
loop_
_entity_poly.entity_id
_entity_poly.type
_entity_poly.pdbx_seq_one_letter_code
_entity_poly.pdbx_strand_id
1 'polypeptide(L)'
;MKKILLLLSILFCTGLFLFNSCKEESMDESIPLNPVLTPIKAVTAQDGDEIVSGVISDRNRTIELSLKNLRSLSSVDVNLSISKRAKLLSPQDTILTLDLTESYQIVINNLYKDVTYTLTATIPEYIEVDKSKFKEFRLNNDTQQQEGNIVYLWDGGIMSKPENYGEIGYRNYLTGECFTVDMGDHYNLKSFKASLYWAYTNVCPKKYELWGYEGEGEPPINGDWSNWTKLGSIDNSSSTLADFGEGDVLDFTKEESPLVRYIRVKCLENYRNPPTTAISLCEITFWAWNM
;
A
#
# COMPACT_ATOMS: atom_id res chain seq x y z
N MET A 1 76.78 72.38 10.11
CA MET A 1 75.52 72.94 10.67
C MET A 1 74.65 73.58 9.56
N LYS A 2 74.80 73.21 8.29
CA LYS A 2 73.97 72.25 7.53
C LYS A 2 73.25 71.18 8.37
N LYS A 3 71.97 70.96 8.08
CA LYS A 3 70.93 70.15 8.77
C LYS A 3 70.13 70.97 9.79
N ILE A 4 68.93 71.41 9.38
CA ILE A 4 67.73 71.88 10.14
C ILE A 4 66.86 72.85 9.31
N LEU A 5 67.05 72.96 7.98
CA LEU A 5 66.14 73.75 7.12
C LEU A 5 65.64 73.01 5.87
N LEU A 6 65.57 71.67 5.93
CA LEU A 6 65.16 70.82 4.81
C LEU A 6 64.10 69.77 5.20
N LEU A 7 63.35 70.02 6.27
CA LEU A 7 62.35 69.10 6.82
C LEU A 7 60.93 69.68 6.89
N LEU A 8 60.71 70.89 6.35
CA LEU A 8 59.40 71.56 6.36
C LEU A 8 58.78 71.77 4.97
N SER A 9 59.44 71.32 3.89
CA SER A 9 58.91 71.40 2.52
C SER A 9 58.56 70.04 1.88
N ILE A 10 58.72 68.93 2.61
CA ILE A 10 58.36 67.57 2.15
C ILE A 10 57.19 67.04 3.01
N LEU A 11 56.25 67.90 3.37
CA LEU A 11 55.00 67.50 4.02
C LEU A 11 53.75 67.99 3.27
N PHE A 12 53.92 68.51 2.04
CA PHE A 12 52.81 69.07 1.26
C PHE A 12 52.64 68.46 -0.14
N CYS A 13 53.45 67.48 -0.54
CA CYS A 13 53.36 66.87 -1.89
C CYS A 13 53.01 65.37 -1.91
N THR A 14 52.69 64.74 -0.77
CA THR A 14 52.27 63.33 -0.70
C THR A 14 50.79 63.15 -0.35
N GLY A 15 49.97 64.17 -0.59
CA GLY A 15 48.53 64.15 -0.26
C GLY A 15 47.58 63.83 -1.41
N LEU A 16 48.06 63.51 -2.62
CA LEU A 16 47.20 63.57 -3.82
C LEU A 16 47.16 62.32 -4.72
N PHE A 17 47.69 61.16 -4.31
CA PHE A 17 47.70 59.96 -5.17
C PHE A 17 47.20 58.65 -4.54
N LEU A 18 46.42 58.68 -3.45
CA LEU A 18 45.84 57.47 -2.84
C LEU A 18 44.31 57.53 -2.71
N PHE A 19 43.63 58.06 -3.73
CA PHE A 19 42.19 57.82 -3.92
C PHE A 19 41.94 57.15 -5.27
N ASN A 20 42.62 56.03 -5.53
CA ASN A 20 42.02 55.03 -6.41
C ASN A 20 40.94 54.33 -5.60
N SER A 21 39.75 54.92 -5.70
CA SER A 21 38.44 54.36 -5.42
C SER A 21 38.50 52.83 -5.35
N CYS A 22 38.47 52.27 -4.15
CA CYS A 22 37.71 51.04 -3.97
C CYS A 22 36.32 51.42 -4.45
N LYS A 23 35.94 50.98 -5.66
CA LYS A 23 34.53 50.88 -5.96
C LYS A 23 33.98 50.01 -4.84
N GLU A 24 33.15 50.57 -3.98
CA GLU A 24 32.21 49.76 -3.24
C GLU A 24 31.45 49.00 -4.32
N GLU A 25 31.86 47.75 -4.57
CA GLU A 25 30.94 46.79 -5.16
C GLU A 25 29.76 46.83 -4.21
N SER A 26 28.69 47.49 -4.65
CA SER A 26 27.42 47.50 -3.95
C SER A 26 27.14 46.05 -3.60
N MET A 27 27.17 45.73 -2.30
CA MET A 27 26.83 44.39 -1.87
C MET A 27 25.44 44.12 -2.41
N ASP A 28 25.29 43.03 -3.14
CA ASP A 28 24.01 42.64 -3.71
C ASP A 28 23.01 42.47 -2.56
N GLU A 29 22.14 43.47 -2.38
CA GLU A 29 21.08 43.48 -1.38
C GLU A 29 19.92 42.55 -1.78
N SER A 30 20.05 41.81 -2.89
CA SER A 30 19.05 40.82 -3.28
C SER A 30 18.92 39.75 -2.19
N ILE A 31 17.70 39.59 -1.69
CA ILE A 31 17.39 38.54 -0.73
C ILE A 31 17.61 37.20 -1.46
N PRO A 32 18.45 36.29 -0.94
CA PRO A 32 18.70 35.01 -1.59
C PRO A 32 17.39 34.23 -1.75
N LEU A 33 17.00 34.01 -3.01
CA LEU A 33 15.78 33.31 -3.40
C LEU A 33 16.00 31.80 -3.30
N ASN A 34 15.64 31.23 -2.14
CA ASN A 34 15.69 29.79 -1.95
C ASN A 34 14.50 29.09 -2.63
N PRO A 35 14.73 28.12 -3.52
CA PRO A 35 13.68 27.41 -4.22
C PRO A 35 12.81 26.59 -3.26
N VAL A 36 11.52 26.47 -3.58
CA VAL A 36 10.62 25.53 -2.91
C VAL A 36 10.93 24.12 -3.41
N LEU A 37 11.50 23.29 -2.54
CA LEU A 37 11.89 21.91 -2.91
C LEU A 37 10.69 20.98 -3.11
N THR A 38 9.62 21.22 -2.33
CA THR A 38 8.34 20.48 -2.32
C THR A 38 7.19 21.42 -2.75
N PRO A 39 7.12 21.81 -4.03
CA PRO A 39 6.13 22.77 -4.51
C PRO A 39 4.69 22.22 -4.46
N ILE A 40 4.52 20.90 -4.64
CA ILE A 40 3.23 20.20 -4.49
C ILE A 40 3.26 19.46 -3.15
N LYS A 41 2.30 19.78 -2.27
CA LYS A 41 2.19 19.18 -0.94
C LYS A 41 1.41 17.88 -0.96
N ALA A 42 0.37 17.83 -1.77
CA ALA A 42 -0.49 16.66 -1.94
C ALA A 42 -1.17 16.74 -3.30
N VAL A 43 -1.44 15.56 -3.86
CA VAL A 43 -2.39 15.37 -4.94
C VAL A 43 -3.33 14.28 -4.46
N THR A 44 -4.62 14.54 -4.45
CA THR A 44 -5.62 13.55 -4.07
C THR A 44 -6.63 13.35 -5.18
N ALA A 45 -7.19 12.16 -5.30
CA ALA A 45 -8.21 11.85 -6.28
C ALA A 45 -9.39 11.12 -5.64
N GLN A 46 -10.59 11.33 -6.19
CA GLN A 46 -11.77 10.54 -5.85
C GLN A 46 -11.64 9.15 -6.46
N ASP A 47 -11.78 8.11 -5.64
CA ASP A 47 -11.68 6.71 -6.03
C ASP A 47 -12.89 5.93 -5.47
N GLY A 48 -14.00 5.94 -6.22
CA GLY A 48 -15.29 5.46 -5.72
C GLY A 48 -15.77 6.37 -4.58
N ASP A 49 -16.02 5.80 -3.40
CA ASP A 49 -16.39 6.55 -2.19
C ASP A 49 -15.17 7.00 -1.35
N GLU A 50 -13.96 6.63 -1.78
CA GLU A 50 -12.71 6.92 -1.06
C GLU A 50 -11.94 8.09 -1.70
N ILE A 51 -11.03 8.70 -0.92
CA ILE A 51 -10.06 9.68 -1.41
C ILE A 51 -8.67 9.06 -1.32
N VAL A 52 -8.00 8.91 -2.45
CA VAL A 52 -6.63 8.38 -2.54
C VAL A 52 -5.63 9.52 -2.63
N SER A 53 -4.51 9.41 -1.91
CA SER A 53 -3.37 10.33 -2.03
C SER A 53 -2.34 9.77 -3.01
N GLY A 54 -1.90 10.61 -3.93
CA GLY A 54 -0.85 10.28 -4.90
C GLY A 54 0.53 10.29 -4.28
N VAL A 55 1.41 9.43 -4.80
CA VAL A 55 2.82 9.38 -4.41
C VAL A 55 3.59 10.42 -5.21
N ILE A 56 4.15 11.42 -4.53
CA ILE A 56 4.88 12.52 -5.16
C ILE A 56 6.39 12.27 -5.05
N SER A 57 7.09 12.30 -6.18
CA SER A 57 8.55 12.33 -6.23
C SER A 57 9.03 13.69 -6.74
N ASP A 58 9.45 14.56 -5.82
CA ASP A 58 10.06 15.84 -6.21
C ASP A 58 11.39 15.64 -6.97
N ARG A 59 12.11 14.55 -6.69
CA ARG A 59 13.37 14.26 -7.40
C ARG A 59 13.11 13.93 -8.88
N ASN A 60 12.14 13.06 -9.13
CA ASN A 60 11.83 12.56 -10.47
C ASN A 60 10.79 13.42 -11.19
N ARG A 61 10.14 14.34 -10.47
CA ARG A 61 9.02 15.15 -10.92
C ARG A 61 7.85 14.29 -11.42
N THR A 62 7.51 13.27 -10.64
CA THR A 62 6.38 12.38 -10.93
C THR A 62 5.36 12.39 -9.81
N ILE A 63 4.10 12.14 -10.18
CA ILE A 63 3.00 11.93 -9.25
C ILE A 63 2.25 10.70 -9.75
N GLU A 64 2.04 9.72 -8.88
CA GLU A 64 1.40 8.46 -9.24
C GLU A 64 0.16 8.23 -8.38
N LEU A 65 -0.99 8.03 -9.04
CA LEU A 65 -2.27 7.67 -8.41
C LEU A 65 -2.59 6.20 -8.71
N SER A 66 -2.95 5.43 -7.69
CA SER A 66 -3.47 4.07 -7.82
C SER A 66 -4.93 4.05 -7.40
N LEU A 67 -5.85 3.95 -8.37
CA LEU A 67 -7.29 4.15 -8.19
C LEU A 67 -7.99 2.79 -8.32
N LYS A 68 -8.20 2.13 -7.19
CA LYS A 68 -8.66 0.73 -7.12
C LYS A 68 -10.16 0.56 -7.35
N ASN A 69 -10.97 1.58 -7.04
CA ASN A 69 -12.42 1.52 -7.07
C ASN A 69 -13.01 2.12 -8.37
N LEU A 70 -12.21 2.81 -9.18
CA LEU A 70 -12.65 3.29 -10.49
C LEU A 70 -12.71 2.18 -11.55
N ARG A 71 -13.52 2.42 -12.59
CA ARG A 71 -13.63 1.57 -13.78
C ARG A 71 -13.09 2.23 -15.05
N SER A 72 -12.84 3.54 -15.01
CA SER A 72 -12.24 4.30 -16.09
C SER A 72 -11.42 5.45 -15.52
N LEU A 73 -10.35 5.81 -16.24
CA LEU A 73 -9.52 6.98 -15.96
C LEU A 73 -9.91 8.20 -16.81
N SER A 74 -10.93 8.08 -17.66
CA SER A 74 -11.34 9.16 -18.60
C SER A 74 -11.92 10.40 -17.92
N SER A 75 -12.29 10.31 -16.64
CA SER A 75 -12.85 11.41 -15.86
C SER A 75 -12.60 11.15 -14.38
N VAL A 76 -11.50 11.72 -13.86
CA VAL A 76 -11.07 11.58 -12.46
C VAL A 76 -11.08 12.94 -11.79
N ASP A 77 -11.78 13.06 -10.67
CA ASP A 77 -11.76 14.26 -9.85
C ASP A 77 -10.49 14.31 -9.01
N VAL A 78 -9.65 15.33 -9.25
CA VAL A 78 -8.33 15.51 -8.67
C VAL A 78 -8.25 16.85 -7.93
N ASN A 79 -7.63 16.84 -6.76
CA ASN A 79 -7.34 18.03 -5.96
C ASN A 79 -5.83 18.18 -5.74
N LEU A 80 -5.31 19.38 -6.04
CA LEU A 80 -3.92 19.76 -5.89
C LEU A 80 -3.74 20.67 -4.66
N SER A 81 -2.88 20.26 -3.73
CA SER A 81 -2.43 21.13 -2.64
C SER A 81 -1.07 21.72 -2.96
N ILE A 82 -1.01 23.02 -3.22
CA ILE A 82 0.22 23.72 -3.61
C ILE A 82 0.85 24.42 -2.41
N SER A 83 2.17 24.41 -2.32
CA SER A 83 2.91 25.15 -1.29
C SER A 83 2.65 26.65 -1.44
N LYS A 84 2.43 27.36 -0.33
CA LYS A 84 2.13 28.82 -0.32
C LYS A 84 3.18 29.68 -1.03
N ARG A 85 4.42 29.20 -1.09
CA ARG A 85 5.55 29.87 -1.72
C ARG A 85 5.68 29.51 -3.19
N ALA A 86 5.04 28.46 -3.68
CA ALA A 86 5.06 28.07 -5.09
C ALA A 86 3.83 28.64 -5.80
N LYS A 87 3.92 28.79 -7.13
CA LYS A 87 2.81 29.27 -7.97
C LYS A 87 2.45 28.20 -8.99
N LEU A 88 1.21 27.73 -8.94
CA LEU A 88 0.65 26.88 -9.99
C LEU A 88 0.52 27.69 -11.28
N LEU A 89 1.06 27.16 -12.38
CA LEU A 89 1.02 27.78 -13.70
C LEU A 89 0.07 27.03 -14.65
N SER A 90 0.10 25.69 -14.60
CA SER A 90 -0.83 24.83 -15.32
C SER A 90 -1.08 23.57 -14.49
N PRO A 91 -2.33 23.15 -14.26
CA PRO A 91 -3.58 23.83 -14.65
C PRO A 91 -3.79 25.16 -13.92
N GLN A 92 -4.85 25.91 -14.24
CA GLN A 92 -5.14 27.20 -13.57
C GLN A 92 -5.84 27.02 -12.22
N ASP A 93 -6.55 25.89 -12.05
CA ASP A 93 -7.28 25.55 -10.84
C ASP A 93 -6.62 24.39 -10.07
N THR A 94 -6.97 24.28 -8.79
CA THR A 94 -6.52 23.19 -7.93
C THR A 94 -7.53 22.07 -7.79
N ILE A 95 -8.79 22.29 -8.19
CA ILE A 95 -9.84 21.27 -8.21
C ILE A 95 -10.16 21.02 -9.68
N LEU A 96 -9.99 19.77 -10.11
CA LEU A 96 -9.91 19.41 -11.52
C LEU A 96 -10.74 18.15 -11.76
N THR A 97 -11.30 18.05 -12.96
CA THR A 97 -11.75 16.77 -13.51
C THR A 97 -10.87 16.48 -14.72
N LEU A 98 -10.09 15.41 -14.65
CA LEU A 98 -9.04 15.10 -15.63
C LEU A 98 -9.31 13.79 -16.35
N ASP A 99 -8.97 13.74 -17.63
CA ASP A 99 -8.74 12.48 -18.33
C ASP A 99 -7.29 12.05 -18.05
N LEU A 100 -7.16 10.94 -17.31
CA LEU A 100 -5.89 10.33 -16.91
C LEU A 100 -5.65 8.98 -17.62
N THR A 101 -6.32 8.74 -18.75
CA THR A 101 -5.97 7.62 -19.64
C THR A 101 -4.56 7.77 -20.22
N GLU A 102 -4.08 9.01 -20.32
CA GLU A 102 -2.68 9.34 -20.58
C GLU A 102 -2.09 10.19 -19.46
N SER A 103 -0.77 10.40 -19.48
CA SER A 103 -0.11 11.24 -18.49
C SER A 103 -0.52 12.71 -18.60
N TYR A 104 -0.73 13.38 -17.48
CA TYR A 104 -1.09 14.79 -17.40
C TYR A 104 0.06 15.64 -16.85
N GLN A 105 0.28 16.84 -17.40
CA GLN A 105 1.40 17.70 -17.02
C GLN A 105 0.96 18.82 -16.07
N ILE A 106 1.63 18.93 -14.93
CA ILE A 106 1.43 20.00 -13.94
C ILE A 106 2.67 20.87 -13.92
N VAL A 107 2.52 22.15 -14.25
CA VAL A 107 3.62 23.14 -14.26
C VAL A 107 3.47 24.07 -13.07
N ILE A 108 4.53 24.16 -12.27
CA ILE A 108 4.62 25.06 -11.12
C ILE A 108 5.90 25.88 -11.19
N ASN A 109 5.80 27.17 -10.88
CA ASN A 109 6.98 27.96 -10.53
C ASN A 109 7.35 27.75 -9.07
N ASN A 110 8.57 27.29 -8.80
CA ASN A 110 9.05 26.99 -7.45
C ASN A 110 9.80 28.16 -6.79
N LEU A 111 9.49 29.41 -7.17
CA LEU A 111 10.20 30.67 -6.90
C LEU A 111 11.50 30.89 -7.65
N TYR A 112 12.15 29.84 -8.14
CA TYR A 112 13.41 29.96 -8.85
C TYR A 112 13.22 29.71 -10.35
N LYS A 113 12.47 28.67 -10.70
CA LYS A 113 12.18 28.30 -12.09
C LYS A 113 10.85 27.58 -12.19
N ASP A 114 10.40 27.41 -13.42
CA ASP A 114 9.29 26.54 -13.74
C ASP A 114 9.77 25.08 -13.69
N VAL A 115 8.99 24.25 -13.02
CA VAL A 115 9.18 22.80 -12.90
C VAL A 115 7.90 22.12 -13.36
N THR A 116 8.06 21.06 -14.14
CA THR A 116 6.95 20.28 -14.67
C THR A 116 6.93 18.91 -14.00
N TYR A 117 5.77 18.52 -13.50
CA TYR A 117 5.50 17.20 -12.95
C TYR A 117 4.61 16.42 -13.91
N THR A 118 4.93 15.14 -14.09
CA THR A 118 4.09 14.19 -14.81
C THR A 118 3.19 13.45 -13.82
N LEU A 119 1.89 13.67 -13.91
CA LEU A 119 0.85 12.93 -13.20
C LEU A 119 0.43 11.72 -14.03
N THR A 120 0.47 10.54 -13.43
CA THR A 120 -0.08 9.31 -14.00
C THR A 120 -1.09 8.70 -13.03
N ALA A 121 -2.05 7.98 -13.57
CA ALA A 121 -2.96 7.16 -12.79
C ALA A 121 -2.99 5.73 -13.36
N THR A 122 -3.21 4.77 -12.48
CA THR A 122 -3.43 3.37 -12.86
C THR A 122 -4.65 2.83 -12.11
N ILE A 123 -5.37 1.92 -12.76
CA ILE A 123 -6.32 1.04 -12.10
C ILE A 123 -5.58 -0.30 -11.95
N PRO A 124 -5.28 -0.76 -10.72
CA PRO A 124 -4.57 -2.01 -10.53
C PRO A 124 -5.40 -3.17 -11.06
N GLU A 125 -4.76 -4.15 -11.69
CA GLU A 125 -5.43 -5.31 -12.30
C GLU A 125 -6.11 -6.21 -11.25
N TYR A 126 -5.57 -6.24 -10.04
CA TYR A 126 -6.12 -6.96 -8.90
C TYR A 126 -5.91 -6.16 -7.61
N ILE A 127 -6.72 -6.45 -6.61
CA ILE A 127 -6.73 -5.79 -5.30
C ILE A 127 -6.65 -6.83 -4.19
N GLU A 128 -6.06 -6.49 -3.06
CA GLU A 128 -6.29 -7.24 -1.82
C GLU A 128 -7.69 -6.91 -1.32
N VAL A 129 -8.44 -7.94 -0.92
CA VAL A 129 -9.78 -7.75 -0.37
C VAL A 129 -9.67 -7.09 0.99
N ASP A 130 -10.49 -6.05 1.22
CA ASP A 130 -10.47 -5.27 2.45
C ASP A 130 -10.89 -6.10 3.67
N LYS A 131 -9.89 -6.50 4.45
CA LYS A 131 -10.04 -7.29 5.69
C LYS A 131 -10.91 -6.61 6.74
N SER A 132 -11.11 -5.29 6.71
CA SER A 132 -12.02 -4.63 7.64
C SER A 132 -13.49 -5.03 7.42
N LYS A 133 -13.80 -5.58 6.24
CA LYS A 133 -15.12 -6.12 5.91
C LYS A 133 -15.30 -7.58 6.33
N PHE A 134 -14.22 -8.28 6.69
CA PHE A 134 -14.26 -9.71 7.02
C PHE A 134 -14.99 -9.96 8.33
N LYS A 135 -15.81 -11.01 8.34
CA LYS A 135 -16.57 -11.45 9.52
C LYS A 135 -16.61 -12.97 9.58
N GLU A 136 -16.71 -13.49 10.79
CA GLU A 136 -17.14 -14.89 10.97
C GLU A 136 -18.58 -15.03 10.49
N PHE A 137 -18.83 -16.01 9.62
CA PHE A 137 -20.17 -16.39 9.21
C PHE A 137 -20.46 -17.81 9.69
N ARG A 138 -20.78 -17.94 10.98
CA ARG A 138 -20.86 -19.24 11.65
C ARG A 138 -22.00 -20.10 11.11
N LEU A 139 -21.68 -21.23 10.47
CA LEU A 139 -22.66 -22.24 10.07
C LEU A 139 -22.86 -23.29 11.18
N ASN A 140 -24.02 -23.97 11.18
CA ASN A 140 -24.35 -24.99 12.18
C ASN A 140 -23.41 -26.19 12.17
N ASN A 141 -22.81 -26.51 11.02
CA ASN A 141 -21.86 -27.62 10.89
C ASN A 141 -20.39 -27.17 10.89
N ASP A 142 -20.10 -25.88 11.11
CA ASP A 142 -18.73 -25.45 11.38
C ASP A 142 -18.28 -26.01 12.72
N THR A 143 -16.99 -26.39 12.82
CA THR A 143 -16.50 -26.96 14.08
C THR A 143 -16.29 -25.88 15.12
N GLN A 144 -16.57 -26.18 16.39
CA GLN A 144 -16.39 -25.24 17.49
C GLN A 144 -14.93 -24.80 17.59
N GLN A 145 -14.74 -23.50 17.78
CA GLN A 145 -13.46 -22.92 18.13
C GLN A 145 -12.87 -23.62 19.36
N GLN A 146 -11.58 -23.97 19.29
CA GLN A 146 -10.86 -24.61 20.39
C GLN A 146 -9.86 -23.65 21.06
N GLU A 147 -9.22 -22.77 20.29
CA GLU A 147 -8.25 -21.79 20.79
C GLU A 147 -8.30 -20.50 19.94
N GLY A 148 -7.82 -19.40 20.51
CA GLY A 148 -7.56 -18.18 19.77
C GLY A 148 -8.78 -17.27 19.58
N ASN A 149 -8.88 -16.61 18.43
CA ASN A 149 -10.08 -15.91 17.97
C ASN A 149 -10.05 -15.84 16.44
N ILE A 150 -11.19 -16.07 15.79
CA ILE A 150 -11.24 -16.07 14.33
C ILE A 150 -10.83 -14.72 13.72
N VAL A 151 -11.02 -13.61 14.45
CA VAL A 151 -10.58 -12.27 14.01
C VAL A 151 -9.07 -12.20 13.78
N TYR A 152 -8.29 -13.06 14.43
CA TYR A 152 -6.85 -13.10 14.24
C TYR A 152 -6.47 -13.55 12.83
N LEU A 153 -7.35 -14.25 12.11
CA LEU A 153 -7.10 -14.63 10.73
C LEU A 153 -7.03 -13.42 9.77
N TRP A 154 -7.39 -12.22 10.19
CA TRP A 154 -7.32 -11.02 9.35
C TRP A 154 -6.88 -9.78 10.13
N ASP A 155 -6.04 -9.97 11.15
CA ASP A 155 -5.48 -8.89 11.96
C ASP A 155 -4.06 -8.45 11.53
N GLY A 156 -3.52 -9.08 10.48
CA GLY A 156 -2.17 -8.84 9.97
C GLY A 156 -1.08 -9.67 10.66
N GLY A 157 -1.46 -10.63 11.52
CA GLY A 157 -0.58 -11.47 12.31
C GLY A 157 0.14 -12.54 11.50
N ILE A 158 1.17 -12.15 10.73
CA ILE A 158 2.01 -13.07 9.97
C ILE A 158 3.39 -13.20 10.62
N MET A 159 3.83 -14.43 10.90
CA MET A 159 5.19 -14.67 11.40
C MET A 159 6.23 -14.52 10.30
N SER A 160 7.33 -13.83 10.58
CA SER A 160 8.44 -13.63 9.64
C SER A 160 9.29 -14.88 9.40
N LYS A 161 9.21 -15.87 10.29
CA LYS A 161 9.94 -17.14 10.22
C LYS A 161 9.25 -18.23 11.05
N PRO A 162 9.56 -19.51 10.82
CA PRO A 162 9.03 -20.63 11.61
C PRO A 162 9.14 -20.39 13.12
N GLU A 163 8.06 -20.71 13.83
CA GLU A 163 7.97 -20.73 15.31
C GLU A 163 8.21 -19.38 16.02
N ASN A 164 8.17 -18.25 15.31
CA ASN A 164 8.33 -16.92 15.93
C ASN A 164 7.02 -16.40 16.55
N TYR A 165 6.35 -17.24 17.35
CA TYR A 165 4.99 -16.98 17.86
C TYR A 165 4.85 -15.65 18.60
N GLY A 166 5.90 -15.21 19.30
CA GLY A 166 5.91 -13.95 20.02
C GLY A 166 5.75 -12.71 19.12
N GLU A 167 6.15 -12.77 17.86
CA GLU A 167 6.02 -11.67 16.88
C GLU A 167 4.56 -11.31 16.62
N ILE A 168 3.69 -12.32 16.57
CA ILE A 168 2.26 -12.17 16.38
C ILE A 168 1.50 -12.24 17.72
N GLY A 169 2.22 -12.24 18.85
CA GLY A 169 1.61 -12.32 20.18
C GLY A 169 0.89 -13.64 20.46
N TYR A 170 1.36 -14.75 19.89
CA TYR A 170 0.75 -16.09 19.99
C TYR A 170 -0.70 -16.14 19.48
N ARG A 171 -1.07 -15.22 18.59
CA ARG A 171 -2.42 -15.14 18.03
C ARG A 171 -2.58 -16.16 16.90
N ASN A 172 -3.49 -17.11 17.08
CA ASN A 172 -3.92 -18.06 16.07
C ASN A 172 -5.44 -18.20 16.08
N TYR A 173 -6.00 -18.90 15.10
CA TYR A 173 -7.33 -19.46 15.22
C TYR A 173 -7.27 -20.96 15.02
N LEU A 174 -7.59 -21.71 16.08
CA LEU A 174 -7.70 -23.16 16.05
C LEU A 174 -9.17 -23.57 16.15
N THR A 175 -9.60 -24.34 15.16
CA THR A 175 -10.90 -25.03 15.18
C THR A 175 -10.71 -26.50 14.77
N GLY A 176 -11.80 -27.26 14.74
CA GLY A 176 -11.77 -28.59 14.14
C GLY A 176 -11.76 -28.55 12.62
N GLU A 177 -12.70 -29.23 11.97
CA GLU A 177 -12.64 -29.55 10.54
C GLU A 177 -12.75 -28.32 9.62
N CYS A 178 -13.60 -27.35 9.98
CA CYS A 178 -13.86 -26.21 9.10
C CYS A 178 -14.34 -24.96 9.82
N PHE A 179 -14.22 -23.83 9.11
CA PHE A 179 -14.77 -22.53 9.46
C PHE A 179 -15.19 -21.77 8.19
N THR A 180 -16.03 -20.75 8.38
CA THR A 180 -16.61 -19.95 7.30
C THR A 180 -16.39 -18.46 7.52
N VAL A 181 -16.03 -17.76 6.46
CA VAL A 181 -15.73 -16.32 6.44
C VAL A 181 -16.65 -15.63 5.45
N ASP A 182 -17.24 -14.51 5.86
CA ASP A 182 -17.88 -13.53 4.99
C ASP A 182 -16.85 -12.46 4.62
N MET A 183 -16.52 -12.31 3.33
CA MET A 183 -15.59 -11.28 2.84
C MET A 183 -16.23 -9.88 2.75
N GLY A 184 -17.54 -9.77 3.00
CA GLY A 184 -18.32 -8.54 3.04
C GLY A 184 -18.95 -8.15 1.71
N ASP A 185 -18.39 -8.60 0.58
CA ASP A 185 -18.94 -8.40 -0.76
C ASP A 185 -18.57 -9.57 -1.69
N HIS A 186 -19.12 -9.60 -2.91
CA HIS A 186 -18.74 -10.56 -3.94
C HIS A 186 -17.46 -10.13 -4.63
N TYR A 187 -16.53 -11.07 -4.77
CA TYR A 187 -15.24 -10.87 -5.40
C TYR A 187 -14.97 -11.96 -6.43
N ASN A 188 -14.42 -11.56 -7.57
CA ASN A 188 -13.81 -12.48 -8.51
C ASN A 188 -12.42 -12.85 -7.98
N LEU A 189 -12.29 -14.00 -7.32
CA LEU A 189 -11.04 -14.36 -6.65
C LEU A 189 -9.88 -14.53 -7.64
N LYS A 190 -8.74 -13.96 -7.28
CA LYS A 190 -7.46 -14.08 -7.96
C LYS A 190 -6.53 -15.00 -7.19
N SER A 191 -6.50 -14.91 -5.86
CA SER A 191 -5.76 -15.85 -5.03
C SER A 191 -6.25 -15.88 -3.59
N PHE A 192 -6.00 -17.01 -2.92
CA PHE A 192 -6.11 -17.21 -1.49
C PHE A 192 -4.73 -17.55 -0.93
N LYS A 193 -4.37 -16.95 0.21
CA LYS A 193 -3.18 -17.32 0.97
C LYS A 193 -3.56 -17.64 2.40
N ALA A 194 -3.05 -18.74 2.94
CA ALA A 194 -3.05 -19.05 4.36
C ALA A 194 -1.64 -18.94 4.93
N SER A 195 -1.45 -18.06 5.91
CA SER A 195 -0.23 -18.06 6.73
C SER A 195 -0.37 -19.04 7.89
N LEU A 196 0.60 -19.94 7.97
CA LEU A 196 0.59 -21.06 8.89
C LEU A 196 0.99 -20.62 10.29
N TYR A 197 0.30 -21.14 11.31
CA TYR A 197 0.72 -20.94 12.70
C TYR A 197 1.80 -21.94 13.11
N TRP A 198 1.58 -23.23 12.88
CA TRP A 198 2.58 -24.26 13.17
C TRP A 198 3.44 -24.53 11.94
N ALA A 199 4.75 -24.67 12.13
CA ALA A 199 5.68 -24.98 11.05
C ALA A 199 5.68 -26.48 10.72
N TYR A 200 4.69 -26.93 9.94
CA TYR A 200 4.53 -28.32 9.47
C TYR A 200 4.53 -29.37 10.59
N THR A 201 3.92 -29.02 11.72
CA THR A 201 3.78 -29.86 12.92
C THR A 201 2.40 -29.68 13.54
N ASN A 202 2.03 -30.55 14.48
CA ASN A 202 0.79 -30.43 15.26
C ASN A 202 -0.45 -30.25 14.38
N VAL A 203 -1.24 -29.21 14.64
CA VAL A 203 -2.48 -28.87 13.95
C VAL A 203 -2.25 -27.92 12.76
N CYS A 204 -1.00 -27.80 12.27
CA CYS A 204 -0.74 -27.24 10.94
C CYS A 204 -1.56 -28.04 9.91
N PRO A 205 -2.38 -27.41 9.07
CA PRO A 205 -3.04 -28.14 8.00
C PRO A 205 -1.98 -28.74 7.06
N LYS A 206 -2.22 -29.97 6.62
CA LYS A 206 -1.39 -30.67 5.65
C LYS A 206 -2.09 -30.79 4.30
N LYS A 207 -3.35 -31.21 4.35
CA LYS A 207 -4.26 -31.29 3.20
C LYS A 207 -5.57 -30.66 3.55
N TYR A 208 -6.03 -29.73 2.73
CA TYR A 208 -7.26 -29.01 2.97
C TYR A 208 -7.81 -28.41 1.68
N GLU A 209 -9.01 -27.88 1.78
CA GLU A 209 -9.79 -27.42 0.65
C GLU A 209 -10.33 -26.03 0.91
N LEU A 210 -10.43 -25.26 -0.17
CA LEU A 210 -11.14 -24.00 -0.21
C LEU A 210 -12.48 -24.20 -0.93
N TRP A 211 -13.55 -23.70 -0.35
CA TRP A 211 -14.90 -23.79 -0.88
C TRP A 211 -15.56 -22.42 -0.90
N GLY A 212 -16.40 -22.17 -1.89
CA GLY A 212 -17.12 -20.90 -2.08
C GLY A 212 -18.62 -21.13 -2.24
N TYR A 213 -19.40 -20.16 -1.78
CA TYR A 213 -20.83 -20.12 -2.04
C TYR A 213 -21.09 -19.24 -3.27
N GLU A 214 -21.59 -19.84 -4.34
CA GLU A 214 -21.91 -19.18 -5.62
C GLU A 214 -23.40 -18.85 -5.75
N GLY A 215 -24.22 -19.19 -4.74
CA GLY A 215 -25.63 -18.85 -4.72
C GLY A 215 -25.88 -17.37 -4.41
N GLU A 216 -27.11 -16.92 -4.66
CA GLU A 216 -27.52 -15.57 -4.28
C GLU A 216 -27.69 -15.45 -2.76
N GLY A 217 -27.35 -14.28 -2.21
CA GLY A 217 -27.56 -13.94 -0.81
C GLY A 217 -26.65 -14.68 0.18
N GLU A 218 -27.17 -14.91 1.38
CA GLU A 218 -26.47 -15.64 2.44
C GLU A 218 -26.61 -17.17 2.25
N PRO A 219 -25.54 -17.95 2.49
CA PRO A 219 -25.64 -19.41 2.42
C PRO A 219 -26.56 -19.96 3.52
N PRO A 220 -27.28 -21.07 3.26
CA PRO A 220 -28.12 -21.71 4.27
C PRO A 220 -27.34 -22.07 5.54
N ILE A 221 -27.86 -21.66 6.71
CA ILE A 221 -27.20 -21.81 8.02
C ILE A 221 -26.90 -23.27 8.41
N ASN A 222 -27.57 -24.25 7.77
CA ASN A 222 -27.29 -25.67 7.99
C ASN A 222 -25.88 -26.09 7.54
N GLY A 223 -25.27 -25.31 6.64
CA GLY A 223 -23.95 -25.53 6.07
C GLY A 223 -23.81 -26.79 5.21
N ASP A 224 -24.91 -27.28 4.63
CA ASP A 224 -24.92 -28.43 3.74
C ASP A 224 -23.97 -28.20 2.54
N TRP A 225 -22.96 -29.07 2.44
CA TRP A 225 -21.90 -29.01 1.42
C TRP A 225 -22.43 -29.08 -0.01
N SER A 226 -23.64 -29.59 -0.25
CA SER A 226 -24.26 -29.58 -1.58
C SER A 226 -24.57 -28.17 -2.11
N ASN A 227 -24.60 -27.15 -1.24
CA ASN A 227 -24.75 -25.75 -1.62
C ASN A 227 -23.41 -25.04 -1.89
N TRP A 228 -22.28 -25.73 -1.72
CA TRP A 228 -20.95 -25.14 -1.81
C TRP A 228 -20.17 -25.73 -2.97
N THR A 229 -19.45 -24.87 -3.68
CA THR A 229 -18.56 -25.25 -4.78
C THR A 229 -17.13 -25.36 -4.25
N LYS A 230 -16.46 -26.47 -4.54
CA LYS A 230 -15.04 -26.62 -4.22
C LYS A 230 -14.22 -25.76 -5.19
N LEU A 231 -13.47 -24.81 -4.64
CA LEU A 231 -12.63 -23.90 -5.42
C LEU A 231 -11.24 -24.49 -5.66
N GLY A 232 -10.72 -25.27 -4.71
CA GLY A 232 -9.44 -25.93 -4.88
C GLY A 232 -9.02 -26.80 -3.71
N SER A 233 -7.87 -27.44 -3.87
CA SER A 233 -7.20 -28.24 -2.85
C SER A 233 -5.78 -27.76 -2.67
N ILE A 234 -5.33 -27.78 -1.42
CA ILE A 234 -3.97 -27.47 -1.03
C ILE A 234 -3.40 -28.71 -0.35
N ASP A 235 -2.19 -29.11 -0.77
CA ASP A 235 -1.41 -30.20 -0.19
C ASP A 235 0.02 -29.71 0.01
N ASN A 236 0.41 -29.48 1.26
CA ASN A 236 1.74 -29.02 1.64
C ASN A 236 2.61 -30.17 2.20
N SER A 237 2.24 -31.44 1.96
CA SER A 237 2.97 -32.60 2.48
C SER A 237 4.44 -32.67 2.09
N SER A 238 4.83 -32.04 0.98
CA SER A 238 6.21 -31.91 0.52
C SER A 238 6.91 -30.62 0.96
N SER A 239 6.20 -29.70 1.62
CA SER A 239 6.75 -28.40 2.03
C SER A 239 7.79 -28.55 3.14
N THR A 240 8.71 -27.61 3.14
CA THR A 240 9.84 -27.51 4.05
C THR A 240 9.78 -26.20 4.82
N LEU A 241 10.60 -26.08 5.89
CA LEU A 241 10.68 -24.84 6.68
C LEU A 241 11.05 -23.59 5.84
N ALA A 242 11.68 -23.76 4.68
CA ALA A 242 11.99 -22.66 3.78
C ALA A 242 10.73 -22.05 3.14
N ASP A 243 9.68 -22.86 2.96
CA ASP A 243 8.42 -22.47 2.30
C ASP A 243 7.45 -21.79 3.27
N PHE A 244 7.74 -21.84 4.58
CA PHE A 244 6.84 -21.36 5.64
C PHE A 244 6.41 -19.90 5.48
N GLY A 245 7.33 -19.01 5.09
CA GLY A 245 7.05 -17.58 4.95
C GLY A 245 6.16 -17.25 3.75
N GLU A 246 6.22 -18.08 2.70
CA GLU A 246 5.32 -17.96 1.56
C GLU A 246 3.88 -18.29 1.97
N GLY A 247 3.74 -19.22 2.91
CA GLY A 247 2.45 -19.79 3.30
C GLY A 247 1.90 -20.68 2.20
N ASP A 248 0.67 -21.14 2.39
CA ASP A 248 0.00 -21.93 1.37
C ASP A 248 -0.80 -21.01 0.46
N VAL A 249 -0.64 -21.15 -0.85
CA VAL A 249 -1.29 -20.30 -1.86
C VAL A 249 -2.14 -21.14 -2.81
N LEU A 250 -3.33 -20.63 -3.14
CA LEU A 250 -4.20 -21.12 -4.19
C LEU A 250 -4.52 -19.97 -5.13
N ASP A 251 -4.13 -20.08 -6.39
CA ASP A 251 -4.34 -19.06 -7.42
C ASP A 251 -5.48 -19.44 -8.37
N PHE A 252 -6.16 -18.42 -8.90
CA PHE A 252 -7.23 -18.53 -9.88
C PHE A 252 -6.91 -17.63 -11.08
N THR A 253 -7.00 -18.19 -12.28
CA THR A 253 -6.90 -17.39 -13.51
C THR A 253 -8.08 -16.43 -13.60
N LYS A 254 -7.96 -15.39 -14.44
CA LYS A 254 -9.04 -14.40 -14.60
C LYS A 254 -10.27 -15.04 -15.24
N GLU A 255 -10.07 -16.00 -16.12
CA GLU A 255 -11.10 -16.71 -16.88
C GLU A 255 -11.85 -17.74 -16.01
N GLU A 256 -11.17 -18.34 -15.03
CA GLU A 256 -11.73 -19.37 -14.13
C GLU A 256 -12.01 -18.81 -12.73
N SER A 257 -11.98 -17.48 -12.60
CA SER A 257 -12.15 -16.80 -11.32
C SER A 257 -13.56 -17.02 -10.76
N PRO A 258 -13.69 -17.60 -9.54
CA PRO A 258 -14.99 -17.77 -8.92
C PRO A 258 -15.49 -16.42 -8.37
N LEU A 259 -16.74 -16.08 -8.65
CA LEU A 259 -17.43 -14.91 -8.08
C LEU A 259 -18.13 -15.31 -6.78
N VAL A 260 -17.53 -14.99 -5.65
CA VAL A 260 -17.99 -15.47 -4.34
C VAL A 260 -17.83 -14.41 -3.25
N ARG A 261 -18.68 -14.46 -2.23
CA ARG A 261 -18.59 -13.64 -1.01
C ARG A 261 -18.23 -14.45 0.24
N TYR A 262 -18.79 -15.65 0.34
CA TYR A 262 -18.58 -16.54 1.49
C TYR A 262 -17.60 -17.64 1.13
N ILE A 263 -16.61 -17.85 2.00
CA ILE A 263 -15.54 -18.83 1.83
C ILE A 263 -15.53 -19.78 3.01
N ARG A 264 -15.31 -21.07 2.74
CA ARG A 264 -15.02 -22.08 3.76
C ARG A 264 -13.66 -22.68 3.54
N VAL A 265 -12.95 -22.86 4.65
CA VAL A 265 -11.70 -23.62 4.70
C VAL A 265 -12.00 -24.94 5.41
N LYS A 266 -11.67 -26.06 4.76
CA LYS A 266 -11.94 -27.40 5.28
C LYS A 266 -10.68 -28.24 5.34
N CYS A 267 -10.23 -28.59 6.53
CA CYS A 267 -9.06 -29.41 6.76
C CYS A 267 -9.38 -30.90 6.70
N LEU A 268 -8.60 -31.64 5.91
CA LEU A 268 -8.75 -33.08 5.72
C LEU A 268 -7.70 -33.85 6.52
N GLU A 269 -6.50 -33.31 6.62
CA GLU A 269 -5.36 -33.94 7.29
C GLU A 269 -4.43 -32.86 7.85
N ASN A 270 -3.95 -33.02 9.08
CA ASN A 270 -2.89 -32.21 9.68
C ASN A 270 -1.62 -33.03 9.99
N TYR A 271 -0.64 -32.40 10.63
CA TYR A 271 0.65 -33.02 10.96
C TYR A 271 0.67 -33.79 12.31
N ARG A 272 -0.47 -33.99 12.98
CA ARG A 272 -0.53 -34.87 14.17
C ARG A 272 -0.30 -36.33 13.78
N ASN A 273 0.06 -37.13 14.79
CA ASN A 273 0.15 -38.58 14.67
C ASN A 273 -0.68 -39.25 15.78
N PRO A 274 -1.81 -39.91 15.48
CA PRO A 274 -2.44 -40.00 14.15
C PRO A 274 -2.95 -38.63 13.66
N PRO A 275 -3.08 -38.41 12.34
CA PRO A 275 -3.63 -37.18 11.79
C PRO A 275 -5.05 -36.92 12.26
N THR A 276 -5.42 -35.63 12.42
CA THR A 276 -6.79 -35.19 12.66
C THR A 276 -7.21 -34.15 11.63
N THR A 277 -8.46 -33.68 11.70
CA THR A 277 -9.00 -32.60 10.85
C THR A 277 -8.92 -31.22 11.50
N ALA A 278 -8.29 -31.09 12.68
CA ALA A 278 -8.13 -29.79 13.32
C ALA A 278 -7.19 -28.90 12.51
N ILE A 279 -7.49 -27.60 12.44
CA ILE A 279 -6.73 -26.61 11.68
C ILE A 279 -6.39 -25.40 12.53
N SER A 280 -5.12 -25.00 12.51
CA SER A 280 -4.65 -23.73 13.08
C SER A 280 -3.95 -22.89 12.03
N LEU A 281 -4.43 -21.67 11.83
CA LEU A 281 -3.82 -20.65 10.97
C LEU A 281 -3.58 -19.37 11.78
N CYS A 282 -2.70 -18.50 11.30
CA CYS A 282 -2.51 -17.17 11.89
C CYS A 282 -3.07 -16.05 11.02
N GLU A 283 -3.13 -16.22 9.69
CA GLU A 283 -3.70 -15.21 8.79
C GLU A 283 -4.28 -15.90 7.55
N ILE A 284 -5.34 -15.33 6.98
CA ILE A 284 -5.81 -15.59 5.62
C ILE A 284 -5.85 -14.28 4.85
N THR A 285 -5.51 -14.33 3.57
CA THR A 285 -5.57 -13.16 2.68
C THR A 285 -6.17 -13.57 1.35
N PHE A 286 -7.05 -12.72 0.82
CA PHE A 286 -7.67 -12.90 -0.48
C PHE A 286 -7.28 -11.75 -1.38
N TRP A 287 -6.97 -12.06 -2.63
CA TRP A 287 -6.87 -11.07 -3.70
C TRP A 287 -7.96 -11.35 -4.71
N ALA A 288 -8.45 -10.29 -5.34
CA ALA A 288 -9.52 -10.34 -6.33
C ALA A 288 -9.11 -9.59 -7.60
N TRP A 289 -9.54 -10.09 -8.76
CA TRP A 289 -9.43 -9.35 -10.01
C TRP A 289 -10.26 -8.08 -9.93
N ASN A 290 -9.67 -6.96 -10.34
CA ASN A 290 -10.34 -5.68 -10.36
C ASN A 290 -11.09 -5.53 -11.69
N MET A 291 -12.32 -6.04 -11.73
CA MET A 291 -13.18 -6.07 -12.92
C MET A 291 -14.42 -5.20 -12.74
#